data_AF-A0A349B8Z2-F1
#
_entry.id   AF-A0A349B8Z2-F1
#
_cell.length_a   1.000
_cell.length_b   1.000
_cell.length_c   1.000
_cell.angle_alpha   90.00
_cell.angle_beta   90.00
_cell.angle_gamma   90.00
#
_symmetry.space_group_name_H-M   'P 1'
#
loop_
_entity.id
_entity.type
_entity.pdbx_description
1 polymer ?
#
loop_
_entity_poly.entity_id
_entity_poly.type
_entity_poly.pdbx_seq_one_letter_code
_entity_poly.pdbx_strand_id
1 'polypeptide(L)'
;MLKTRVAHGYCSRDLVAEACSYANICETCPNYVTAPEFEPAIEAQLADIHALRDDAQHRGWTSETSRHERVIASLERHLQRINNDRPADTSP
;
A
#
# COMPACT_ATOMS: atom_id res chain seq x y z
N MET A 1 -3.86 -12.31 -13.01
CA MET A 1 -5.25 -12.61 -12.63
C MET A 1 -5.46 -12.15 -11.20
N LEU A 2 -6.29 -11.13 -10.99
CA LEU A 2 -6.65 -10.61 -9.66
C LEU A 2 -7.71 -11.54 -9.06
N LYS A 3 -7.48 -12.05 -7.85
CA LYS A 3 -8.26 -13.18 -7.31
C LYS A 3 -9.16 -12.77 -6.14
N THR A 4 -8.66 -11.92 -5.25
CA THR A 4 -9.37 -11.53 -4.03
C THR A 4 -9.26 -10.03 -3.80
N ARG A 5 -10.38 -9.35 -3.52
CA ARG A 5 -10.37 -7.95 -3.08
C ARG A 5 -9.89 -7.86 -1.64
N VAL A 6 -9.01 -6.92 -1.36
CA VAL A 6 -8.48 -6.60 -0.02
C VAL A 6 -8.59 -5.10 0.23
N ALA A 7 -8.10 -4.62 1.38
CA ALA A 7 -8.01 -3.19 1.62
C ALA A 7 -7.21 -2.52 0.50
N HIS A 8 -7.82 -1.50 -0.11
CA HIS A 8 -7.24 -0.64 -1.13
C HIS A 8 -6.61 -1.35 -2.34
N GLY A 9 -7.03 -2.58 -2.67
CA GLY A 9 -6.44 -3.31 -3.79
C GLY A 9 -6.89 -4.76 -3.90
N TYR A 10 -6.02 -5.56 -4.50
CA TYR A 10 -6.27 -6.95 -4.82
C TYR A 10 -5.09 -7.85 -4.43
N CYS A 11 -5.39 -9.10 -4.06
CA CYS A 11 -4.40 -10.14 -3.85
C CYS A 11 -4.29 -11.03 -5.08
N SER A 12 -3.05 -11.30 -5.52
CA SER A 12 -2.73 -12.19 -6.64
C SER A 12 -2.42 -13.62 -6.22
N ARG A 13 -2.41 -13.91 -4.90
CA ARG A 13 -2.09 -15.24 -4.35
C ARG A 13 -3.08 -16.28 -4.85
N ASP A 14 -2.58 -17.51 -5.07
CA ASP A 14 -3.37 -18.59 -5.63
C ASP A 14 -4.55 -19.01 -4.71
N LEU A 15 -5.69 -19.37 -5.31
CA LEU A 15 -6.88 -19.84 -4.57
C LEU A 15 -6.66 -21.20 -3.92
N VAL A 16 -5.74 -22.02 -4.45
CA VAL A 16 -5.34 -23.30 -3.84
C VAL A 16 -4.54 -23.07 -2.54
N ALA A 17 -3.98 -21.87 -2.35
CA ALA A 17 -3.34 -21.54 -1.11
C ALA A 17 -4.40 -21.24 -0.03
N GLU A 18 -4.29 -21.89 1.13
CA GLU A 18 -5.16 -21.65 2.29
C GLU A 18 -5.27 -20.16 2.65
N ALA A 19 -6.30 -19.76 3.39
CA ALA A 19 -6.51 -18.37 3.80
C ALA A 19 -5.23 -17.72 4.36
N CYS A 20 -4.95 -16.49 3.93
CA CYS A 20 -3.76 -15.77 4.40
C CYS A 20 -3.92 -15.37 5.86
N SER A 21 -3.03 -15.83 6.74
CA SER A 21 -3.00 -15.44 8.16
C SER A 21 -2.64 -13.96 8.39
N TYR A 22 -2.16 -13.28 7.34
CA TYR A 22 -1.67 -11.89 7.38
C TYR A 22 -2.50 -10.95 6.50
N ALA A 23 -3.80 -11.23 6.35
CA ALA A 23 -4.69 -10.45 5.48
C ALA A 23 -4.81 -8.96 5.88
N ASN A 24 -4.42 -8.59 7.09
CA ASN A 24 -4.44 -7.22 7.59
C ASN A 24 -3.21 -6.36 7.20
N ILE A 25 -2.20 -6.93 6.54
CA ILE A 25 -0.97 -6.22 6.14
C ILE A 25 -0.71 -6.29 4.63
N CYS A 26 -1.77 -6.47 3.83
CA CYS A 26 -1.67 -6.71 2.40
C CYS A 26 -0.86 -5.65 1.64
N GLU A 27 -0.95 -4.37 1.97
CA GLU A 27 -0.23 -3.29 1.26
C GLU A 27 1.30 -3.38 1.39
N THR A 28 1.82 -4.23 2.27
CA THR A 28 3.27 -4.53 2.39
C THR A 28 3.65 -5.90 1.80
N CYS A 29 2.66 -6.67 1.32
CA CYS A 29 2.84 -8.02 0.80
C CYS A 29 3.27 -8.00 -0.68
N PRO A 30 4.19 -8.89 -1.11
CA PRO A 30 4.58 -9.02 -2.51
C PRO A 30 3.44 -9.39 -3.47
N ASN A 31 2.37 -10.04 -2.97
CA ASN A 31 1.22 -10.47 -3.77
C ASN A 31 0.14 -9.39 -3.91
N TYR A 32 0.34 -8.21 -3.31
CA TYR A 32 -0.63 -7.13 -3.41
C TYR A 32 -0.44 -6.35 -4.70
N VAL A 33 -1.58 -6.08 -5.35
CA VAL A 33 -1.68 -5.31 -6.57
C VAL A 33 -2.69 -4.19 -6.32
N THR A 34 -2.23 -2.95 -6.48
CA THR A 34 -3.10 -1.76 -6.43
C THR A 34 -3.71 -1.48 -7.80
N ALA A 35 -4.62 -0.51 -7.87
CA ALA A 35 -5.23 -0.02 -9.10
C ALA A 35 -5.60 1.48 -8.95
N PRO A 36 -5.75 2.24 -10.07
CA PRO A 36 -5.96 3.68 -10.02
C PRO A 36 -7.16 4.12 -9.17
N GLU A 37 -8.23 3.32 -9.08
CA GLU A 37 -9.39 3.65 -8.24
C GLU A 37 -9.08 3.76 -6.74
N PHE A 38 -7.92 3.26 -6.29
CA PHE A 38 -7.48 3.32 -4.90
C PHE A 38 -6.48 4.44 -4.61
N GLU A 39 -6.05 5.22 -5.61
CA GLU A 39 -5.09 6.32 -5.45
C GLU A 39 -5.47 7.25 -4.28
N PRO A 40 -6.72 7.77 -4.17
CA PRO A 40 -7.07 8.68 -3.07
C PRO A 40 -6.99 8.03 -1.68
N ALA A 41 -7.29 6.73 -1.60
CA ALA A 41 -7.23 6.01 -0.33
C ALA A 41 -5.78 5.75 0.10
N ILE A 42 -4.90 5.44 -0.86
CA ILE A 42 -3.46 5.25 -0.60
C ILE A 42 -2.81 6.57 -0.21
N GLU A 43 -3.17 7.69 -0.84
CA GLU A 43 -2.69 9.03 -0.46
C GLU A 43 -3.14 9.41 0.96
N ALA A 44 -4.40 9.19 1.30
CA ALA A 44 -4.92 9.44 2.65
C ALA A 44 -4.18 8.61 3.69
N GLN A 45 -3.99 7.32 3.42
CA GLN A 45 -3.24 6.45 4.32
C GLN A 45 -1.77 6.87 4.43
N LEU A 46 -1.13 7.30 3.34
CA LEU A 46 0.24 7.78 3.36
C LEU A 46 0.38 9.01 4.26
N ALA A 47 -0.58 9.94 4.20
CA ALA A 47 -0.62 11.11 5.08
C ALA A 47 -0.73 10.70 6.57
N ASP A 48 -1.61 9.75 6.88
CA ASP A 48 -1.77 9.23 8.25
C ASP A 48 -0.48 8.57 8.77
N ILE A 49 0.19 7.74 7.95
CA ILE A 49 1.43 7.08 8.36
C ILE A 49 2.58 8.09 8.53
N HIS A 50 2.63 9.17 7.74
CA HIS A 50 3.58 10.24 7.99
C HIS A 50 3.37 10.89 9.36
N ALA A 51 2.12 11.20 9.73
CA ALA A 51 1.82 11.75 11.04
C ALA A 51 2.23 10.81 12.19
N LEU A 52 1.98 9.50 12.03
CA LEU A 52 2.40 8.49 13.02
C LEU A 52 3.92 8.33 13.12
N ARG A 53 4.64 8.36 11.98
CA ARG A 53 6.11 8.36 11.98
C ARG A 53 6.65 9.57 12.75
N ASP A 54 6.11 10.76 12.50
CA ASP A 54 6.59 11.99 13.11
C ASP A 54 6.32 12.02 14.62
N ASP A 55 5.17 11.52 15.08
CA ASP A 55 4.88 11.32 16.50
C ASP A 55 5.84 10.30 17.15
N ALA A 56 6.10 9.16 16.48
CA ALA A 56 7.05 8.16 16.97
C ALA A 56 8.48 8.72 17.06
N GLN A 57 8.91 9.54 16.09
CA GLN A 57 10.19 10.24 16.12
C GLN A 57 10.26 11.22 17.29
N HIS A 58 9.23 12.04 17.51
CA HIS A 58 9.18 12.98 18.61
C HIS A 58 9.28 12.29 19.98
N ARG A 59 8.71 11.08 20.10
CA ARG A 59 8.75 10.26 21.33
C ARG A 59 10.01 9.40 21.47
N GLY A 60 10.88 9.36 20.46
CA GLY A 60 12.08 8.51 20.46
C GLY A 60 11.80 7.01 20.31
N TRP A 61 10.67 6.62 19.71
CA TRP A 61 10.29 5.23 19.50
C TRP A 61 10.89 4.66 18.22
N THR A 62 12.21 4.42 18.24
CA THR A 62 13.00 4.04 17.05
C THR A 62 12.45 2.84 16.28
N SER A 63 11.91 1.82 16.97
CA SER A 63 11.32 0.65 16.32
C SER A 63 10.05 0.98 15.54
N GLU A 64 9.19 1.85 16.11
CA GLU A 64 7.94 2.27 15.47
C GLU A 64 8.22 3.22 14.31
N THR A 65 9.18 4.15 14.45
CA THR A 65 9.66 4.97 13.33
C THR A 65 10.08 4.10 12.15
N SER A 66 10.95 3.11 12.40
CA SER A 66 11.43 2.17 11.38
C SER A 66 10.30 1.33 10.76
N ARG A 67 9.24 1.06 11.54
CA ARG A 67 8.05 0.37 11.05
C ARG A 67 7.24 1.27 10.12
N HIS A 68 6.98 2.52 10.50
CA HIS A 68 6.24 3.47 9.68
C HIS A 68 6.98 3.81 8.38
N GLU A 69 8.30 3.94 8.41
CA GLU A 69 9.12 4.17 7.21
C GLU A 69 8.99 3.04 6.17
N ARG A 70 8.92 1.78 6.61
CA ARG A 70 8.70 0.65 5.70
C ARG A 70 7.31 0.65 5.08
N VAL A 71 6.30 1.11 5.81
CA VAL A 71 4.94 1.27 5.28
C VAL A 71 4.90 2.40 4.26
N ILE A 72 5.48 3.57 4.58
CA ILE A 72 5.62 4.72 3.66
C ILE A 72 6.24 4.26 2.33
N ALA A 73 7.40 3.59 2.40
CA ALA A 73 8.09 3.10 1.20
C ALA A 73 7.26 2.09 0.40
N SER A 74 6.31 1.38 1.02
CA SER A 74 5.40 0.49 0.31
C SER A 74 4.30 1.26 -0.40
N LEU A 75 3.66 2.22 0.28
CA LEU A 75 2.59 3.05 -0.26
C LEU A 75 3.09 3.94 -1.41
N GLU A 76 4.27 4.55 -1.27
CA GLU A 76 4.91 5.33 -2.34
C GLU A 76 5.15 4.50 -3.61
N ARG A 77 5.59 3.24 -3.47
CA ARG A 77 5.76 2.34 -4.61
C ARG A 77 4.43 2.02 -5.28
N HIS A 78 3.33 1.93 -4.54
CA HIS A 78 2.00 1.72 -5.11
C HIS A 78 1.52 2.93 -5.89
N LEU A 79 1.69 4.14 -5.35
CA LEU A 79 1.39 5.38 -6.05
C LEU A 79 2.23 5.51 -7.34
N GLN A 80 3.52 5.17 -7.28
CA GLN A 80 4.38 5.17 -8.46
C GLN A 80 3.87 4.19 -9.53
N ARG A 81 3.44 2.99 -9.15
CA ARG A 81 2.86 2.03 -10.10
C ARG A 81 1.58 2.56 -10.74
N ILE A 82 0.67 3.12 -9.96
CA ILE A 82 -0.55 3.76 -10.47
C ILE A 82 -0.21 4.84 -11.50
N ASN A 83 0.79 5.68 -11.20
CA ASN A 83 1.23 6.75 -12.10
C ASN A 83 1.81 6.21 -13.41
N ASN A 84 2.57 5.12 -13.34
CA ASN A 84 3.20 4.49 -14.51
C ASN A 84 2.19 3.71 -15.38
N ASP A 85 1.15 3.13 -14.76
CA ASP A 85 0.13 2.32 -15.44
C ASP A 85 -1.02 3.19 -16.00
N ARG A 86 -1.03 4.50 -15.70
CA ARG A 86 -1.98 5.45 -16.26
C ARG A 86 -1.71 5.58 -17.77
N PRO A 87 -2.68 5.26 -18.65
CA PRO A 87 -2.49 5.48 -20.08
C PRO A 87 -2.17 6.97 -20.30
N ALA A 88 -1.18 7.26 -21.14
CA ALA A 88 -0.85 8.63 -21.50
C ALA A 88 -2.13 9.33 -21.97
N ASP A 89 -2.42 10.48 -21.37
CA ASP A 89 -3.58 11.32 -21.69
C ASP A 89 -3.55 11.64 -23.19
N THR A 90 -4.23 10.83 -24.01
CA THR A 90 -4.51 11.18 -25.39
C THR A 90 -5.71 12.12 -25.36
N SER A 91 -5.44 13.38 -25.04
CA SER A 91 -6.39 14.46 -25.38
C SER A 91 -6.48 14.59 -26.90
N PRO A 92 -7.69 14.75 -27.47
CA PRO A 92 -7.91 14.91 -28.91
C PRO A 92 -7.37 16.23 -29.46
#